data_AF-A0A2G5CG61-F1
#
_entry.id   AF-A0A2G5CG61-F1
#
_cell.length_a   1.000
_cell.length_b   1.000
_cell.length_c   1.000
_cell.angle_alpha   90.00
_cell.angle_beta   90.00
_cell.angle_gamma   90.00
#
_symmetry.space_group_name_H-M   'P 1'
#
loop_
_entity.id
_entity.type
_entity.pdbx_description
1 polymer ?
#
loop_
_entity_poly.entity_id
_entity_poly.type
_entity_poly.pdbx_seq_one_letter_code
_entity_poly.pdbx_strand_id
1 'polypeptide(L)'
;MGTLGRSGIVRKPNETMRMLVTTIIGVVFGFFIGVSFPTISLTKFNFPSNLIPSLNFTYMDNAWSSVTGHRQVNSLSGVPKMWVETNPRGAERLPPGIVTPDTDLYLRRLWGKPSEDLIIRPKYLVTFTVGLNQKTNIDSAVRKLSENFQVLLFHYDGRTSEWDEFEWSKRAIHVSVRKQTKWWYAKRFLHPDIVAPYDYIFIWDEDLGVDNFDAEEYIKLVRKHGLEISQPGLEPNSGLTWQMTKKRDDTEVHKETEERPGWCSDPHVPPCAAFVEIMAPVFSRDAWRCVWHMIQNDLVHGWGLDFALRKCVDPAHEKIGVVDAQSIVHQTVPSLGNQVSRGITLV
;
A
#
# COMPACT_ATOMS: atom_id res chain seq x y z
N MET A 1 13.45 77.72 -18.36
CA MET A 1 13.10 76.35 -18.83
C MET A 1 13.30 75.41 -17.66
N GLY A 2 12.21 74.96 -17.05
CA GLY A 2 12.23 74.01 -15.94
C GLY A 2 11.55 72.72 -16.35
N THR A 3 12.04 71.59 -15.85
CA THR A 3 11.35 70.31 -15.87
C THR A 3 11.64 69.56 -14.56
N LEU A 4 10.60 69.45 -13.74
CA LEU A 4 10.55 68.60 -12.54
C LEU A 4 9.56 67.48 -12.84
N GLY A 5 10.05 66.25 -13.06
CA GLY A 5 9.20 65.08 -13.30
C GLY A 5 8.82 64.39 -11.99
N ARG A 6 7.59 64.61 -11.52
CA ARG A 6 7.02 63.98 -10.31
C ARG A 6 6.13 62.81 -10.75
N SER A 7 6.52 61.57 -10.44
CA SER A 7 5.71 60.37 -10.68
C SER A 7 4.62 60.26 -9.60
N GLY A 8 3.34 60.33 -10.01
CA GLY A 8 2.17 60.20 -9.15
C GLY A 8 1.65 58.77 -9.15
N ILE A 9 1.67 58.13 -7.97
CA ILE A 9 1.02 56.85 -7.71
C ILE A 9 -0.50 57.08 -7.68
N VAL A 10 -1.22 56.52 -8.65
CA VAL A 10 -2.69 56.48 -8.66
C VAL A 10 -3.16 55.29 -7.82
N ARG A 11 -3.55 55.54 -6.57
CA ARG A 11 -4.30 54.57 -5.74
C ARG A 11 -5.76 54.57 -6.20
N LYS A 12 -6.26 53.45 -6.72
CA LYS A 12 -7.71 53.21 -6.92
C LYS A 12 -8.31 52.70 -5.59
N PRO A 13 -9.19 53.46 -4.89
CA PRO A 13 -9.66 53.11 -3.55
C PRO A 13 -10.69 51.97 -3.49
N ASN A 14 -11.32 51.61 -4.63
CA ASN A 14 -12.44 50.66 -4.66
C ASN A 14 -12.05 49.17 -4.56
N GLU A 15 -10.84 48.78 -4.94
CA GLU A 15 -10.43 47.37 -4.87
C GLU A 15 -9.95 46.96 -3.48
N THR A 16 -9.24 47.86 -2.79
CA THR A 16 -8.75 47.61 -1.42
C THR A 16 -9.91 47.46 -0.43
N MET A 17 -10.96 48.25 -0.60
CA MET A 17 -12.16 48.16 0.23
C MET A 17 -12.94 46.86 -0.02
N ARG A 18 -13.00 46.40 -1.27
CA ARG A 18 -13.61 45.10 -1.62
C ARG A 18 -12.84 43.93 -1.01
N MET A 19 -11.50 43.94 -1.07
CA MET A 19 -10.66 42.92 -0.45
C MET A 19 -10.83 42.86 1.08
N LEU A 20 -10.91 44.01 1.74
CA LEU A 20 -11.16 44.11 3.17
C LEU A 20 -12.53 43.53 3.56
N VAL A 21 -13.59 43.93 2.84
CA VAL A 21 -14.95 43.42 3.10
C VAL A 21 -15.04 41.90 2.89
N THR A 22 -14.41 41.38 1.84
CA THR A 22 -14.43 39.93 1.55
C THR A 22 -13.72 39.12 2.64
N THR A 23 -12.60 39.66 3.16
CA THR A 23 -11.83 39.03 4.25
C THR A 23 -12.64 39.00 5.55
N ILE A 24 -13.30 40.11 5.90
CA ILE A 24 -14.12 40.19 7.11
C ILE A 24 -15.30 39.22 7.04
N ILE A 25 -15.98 39.12 5.89
CA ILE A 25 -17.08 38.16 5.70
C ILE A 25 -16.58 36.73 5.84
N GLY A 26 -15.42 36.39 5.27
CA GLY A 26 -14.82 35.06 5.38
C GLY A 26 -14.49 34.67 6.82
N VAL A 27 -13.91 35.58 7.61
CA VAL A 27 -13.58 35.35 9.03
C VAL A 27 -14.84 35.15 9.86
N VAL A 28 -15.86 35.99 9.67
CA VAL A 28 -17.13 35.90 10.39
C VAL A 28 -17.84 34.59 10.05
N PHE A 29 -17.88 34.22 8.77
CA PHE A 29 -18.50 32.96 8.32
C PHE A 29 -17.76 31.73 8.86
N GLY A 30 -16.42 31.73 8.84
CA GLY A 30 -15.60 30.68 9.41
C GLY A 30 -15.76 30.54 10.93
N PHE A 31 -15.89 31.66 11.64
CA PHE A 31 -16.18 31.67 13.08
C PHE A 31 -17.53 31.01 13.38
N PHE A 32 -18.61 31.41 12.69
CA PHE A 32 -19.93 30.84 12.92
C PHE A 32 -20.01 29.35 12.59
N ILE A 33 -19.30 28.87 11.56
CA ILE A 33 -19.16 27.43 11.29
C ILE A 33 -18.44 26.75 12.46
N GLY A 34 -17.32 27.32 12.93
CA GLY A 34 -16.54 26.76 14.03
C GLY A 34 -17.31 26.66 15.35
N VAL A 35 -18.16 27.64 15.68
CA VAL A 35 -18.97 27.63 16.91
C VAL A 35 -20.23 26.76 16.78
N SER A 36 -20.65 26.43 15.56
CA SER A 36 -21.83 25.58 15.30
C SER A 36 -21.54 24.08 15.38
N PHE A 37 -20.27 23.66 15.52
CA PHE A 37 -19.94 22.27 15.84
C PHE A 37 -20.11 22.02 17.33
N PRO A 38 -21.02 21.12 17.76
CA PRO A 38 -21.11 20.73 19.16
C PRO A 38 -19.80 20.06 19.56
N THR A 39 -19.15 20.59 20.60
CA THR A 39 -18.04 19.93 21.27
C THR A 39 -18.55 18.62 21.85
N ILE A 40 -18.26 17.51 21.17
CA ILE A 40 -18.56 16.18 21.67
C ILE A 40 -17.67 15.97 22.91
N SER A 41 -18.27 16.12 24.08
CA SER A 41 -17.66 15.77 25.36
C SER A 41 -17.33 14.28 25.34
N LEU A 42 -16.04 13.95 25.26
CA LEU A 42 -15.53 12.60 25.55
C LEU A 42 -15.68 12.34 27.05
N THR A 43 -16.90 12.11 27.51
CA THR A 43 -17.16 11.59 28.85
C THR A 43 -17.85 10.24 28.76
N LYS A 44 -17.09 9.22 29.20
CA LYS A 44 -17.51 7.86 29.57
C LYS A 44 -18.05 6.95 28.46
N PHE A 45 -17.12 6.32 27.74
CA PHE A 45 -17.37 4.96 27.24
C PHE A 45 -17.13 3.97 28.40
N ASN A 46 -18.20 3.46 28.99
CA ASN A 46 -18.15 2.27 29.83
C ASN A 46 -18.09 1.05 28.90
N PHE A 47 -16.93 0.40 28.81
CA PHE A 47 -16.80 -0.90 28.15
C PHE A 47 -17.44 -1.99 29.03
N PRO A 48 -18.28 -2.88 28.48
CA PRO A 48 -18.69 -4.10 29.17
C PRO A 48 -17.47 -5.01 29.37
N SER A 49 -17.28 -5.50 30.59
CA SER A 49 -16.10 -6.23 31.09
C SER A 49 -15.90 -7.67 30.56
N ASN A 50 -16.36 -7.99 29.35
CA ASN A 50 -16.26 -9.34 28.77
C ASN A 50 -15.32 -9.46 27.55
N LEU A 51 -14.37 -8.54 27.37
CA LEU A 51 -13.38 -8.59 26.29
C LEU A 51 -11.93 -8.50 26.79
N ILE A 52 -11.62 -9.18 27.90
CA ILE A 52 -10.23 -9.46 28.29
C ILE A 52 -10.01 -10.97 28.19
N PRO A 53 -9.34 -11.48 27.13
CA PRO A 53 -8.67 -12.77 27.25
C PRO A 53 -7.59 -12.60 28.31
N SER A 54 -7.61 -13.46 29.33
CA SER A 54 -6.57 -13.50 30.37
C SER A 54 -5.19 -13.56 29.70
N LEU A 55 -4.44 -12.45 29.80
CA LEU A 55 -3.03 -12.38 29.48
C LEU A 55 -2.27 -13.29 30.45
N ASN A 56 -2.00 -14.54 30.04
CA ASN A 56 -0.97 -15.36 30.68
C ASN A 56 0.39 -14.82 30.25
N PHE A 57 0.88 -13.82 30.99
CA PHE A 57 2.27 -13.40 30.93
C PHE A 57 3.09 -14.38 31.78
N THR A 58 3.50 -15.51 31.20
CA THR A 58 4.59 -16.29 31.78
C THR A 58 5.90 -15.77 31.21
N TYR A 59 6.48 -14.87 31.99
CA TYR A 59 7.90 -14.55 32.07
C TYR A 59 8.75 -15.81 31.79
N MET A 60 9.55 -15.77 30.72
CA MET A 60 10.59 -16.76 30.44
C MET A 60 11.70 -16.56 31.47
N ASP A 61 11.64 -17.33 32.56
CA ASP A 61 12.80 -17.52 33.43
C ASP A 61 13.44 -18.88 33.13
N ASN A 62 14.73 -18.84 32.85
CA ASN A 62 15.57 -20.00 32.66
C ASN A 62 15.66 -20.79 33.97
N ALA A 63 15.13 -22.01 34.00
CA ALA A 63 15.50 -22.98 35.02
C ALA A 63 15.44 -24.41 34.47
N TRP A 64 16.62 -24.87 34.08
CA TRP A 64 17.00 -26.28 34.06
C TRP A 64 16.67 -26.93 35.41
N SER A 65 15.65 -27.80 35.46
CA SER A 65 15.65 -28.97 36.36
C SER A 65 14.52 -29.95 36.02
N SER A 66 14.96 -31.15 35.65
CA SER A 66 14.34 -32.46 35.82
C SER A 66 13.09 -32.56 36.72
N VAL A 67 11.98 -33.08 36.17
CA VAL A 67 11.19 -34.15 36.80
C VAL A 67 10.62 -35.06 35.72
N THR A 68 11.11 -36.29 35.70
CA THR A 68 10.56 -37.47 35.02
C THR A 68 9.14 -37.77 35.52
N GLY A 69 8.20 -37.94 34.58
CA GLY A 69 6.86 -38.45 34.85
C GLY A 69 6.28 -39.12 33.62
N HIS A 70 6.64 -40.38 33.39
CA HIS A 70 6.03 -41.23 32.38
C HIS A 70 4.51 -41.36 32.61
N ARG A 71 3.71 -40.86 31.67
CA ARG A 71 2.38 -41.40 31.38
C ARG A 71 2.37 -41.91 29.95
N GLN A 72 2.60 -43.22 29.81
CA GLN A 72 2.25 -43.97 28.61
C GLN A 72 0.74 -43.82 28.39
N VAL A 73 0.36 -43.07 27.36
CA VAL A 73 -0.96 -43.19 26.74
C VAL A 73 -0.74 -44.05 25.51
N ASN A 74 -1.23 -45.29 25.59
CA ASN A 74 -1.24 -46.21 24.45
C ASN A 74 -1.99 -45.56 23.28
N SER A 75 -1.22 -45.20 22.26
CA SER A 75 -1.71 -44.76 20.96
C SER A 75 -2.44 -45.91 20.29
N LEU A 76 -3.78 -45.89 20.30
CA LEU A 76 -4.56 -46.58 19.28
C LEU A 76 -4.32 -45.84 17.96
N SER A 77 -3.38 -46.38 17.19
CA SER A 77 -3.12 -46.02 15.81
C SER A 77 -4.37 -46.23 14.96
N GLY A 78 -4.97 -45.16 14.46
CA GLY A 78 -5.93 -45.26 13.36
C GLY A 78 -7.13 -44.32 13.37
N VAL A 79 -7.39 -43.55 14.43
CA VAL A 79 -8.43 -42.52 14.40
C VAL A 79 -7.76 -41.16 14.20
N PRO A 80 -7.97 -40.47 13.06
CA PRO A 80 -7.55 -39.08 12.94
C PRO A 80 -8.17 -38.33 14.10
N LYS A 81 -7.36 -37.67 14.95
CA LYS A 81 -7.90 -36.81 16.00
C LYS A 81 -8.80 -35.79 15.31
N MET A 82 -10.11 -35.89 15.56
CA MET A 82 -11.15 -35.06 14.96
C MET A 82 -10.96 -33.58 15.30
N TRP A 83 -10.14 -33.29 16.30
CA TRP A 83 -9.84 -31.97 16.78
C TRP A 83 -8.34 -31.81 17.07
N VAL A 84 -7.82 -30.63 16.71
CA VAL A 84 -6.46 -30.16 17.01
C VAL A 84 -6.61 -28.89 17.85
N GLU A 85 -5.87 -28.76 18.94
CA GLU A 85 -5.93 -27.62 19.88
C GLU A 85 -5.71 -26.25 19.22
N THR A 86 -5.07 -26.22 18.06
CA THR A 86 -4.82 -25.00 17.29
C THR A 86 -6.03 -24.50 16.51
N ASN A 87 -7.12 -25.27 16.43
CA ASN A 87 -8.31 -24.87 15.67
C ASN A 87 -9.15 -23.84 16.46
N PRO A 88 -9.77 -22.86 15.77
CA PRO A 88 -10.67 -21.91 16.41
C PRO A 88 -11.89 -22.61 17.02
N ARG A 89 -12.42 -22.05 18.11
CA ARG A 89 -13.66 -22.54 18.73
C ARG A 89 -14.79 -22.57 17.69
N GLY A 90 -15.55 -23.66 17.64
CA GLY A 90 -16.59 -23.90 16.64
C GLY A 90 -16.14 -24.80 15.48
N ALA A 91 -14.84 -25.05 15.33
CA ALA A 91 -14.31 -25.96 14.31
C ALA A 91 -14.31 -27.44 14.75
N GLU A 92 -14.80 -27.78 15.94
CA GLU A 92 -14.74 -29.14 16.50
C GLU A 92 -15.56 -30.16 15.69
N ARG A 93 -16.51 -29.69 14.89
CA ARG A 93 -17.35 -30.51 14.01
C ARG A 93 -16.83 -30.60 12.58
N LEU A 94 -15.78 -29.86 12.23
CA LEU A 94 -15.25 -29.84 10.88
C LEU A 94 -14.34 -31.06 10.67
N PRO A 95 -14.45 -31.75 9.52
CA PRO A 95 -13.48 -32.76 9.12
C PRO A 95 -12.02 -32.29 9.25
N PRO A 96 -11.09 -33.18 9.67
CA PRO A 96 -9.67 -32.87 9.71
C PRO A 96 -9.17 -32.34 8.36
N GLY A 97 -8.39 -31.26 8.40
CA GLY A 97 -7.84 -30.63 7.19
C GLY A 97 -8.76 -29.63 6.48
N ILE A 98 -9.98 -29.39 6.97
CA ILE A 98 -10.82 -28.27 6.47
C ILE A 98 -10.31 -26.92 6.96
N VAL A 99 -9.87 -26.84 8.21
CA VAL A 99 -9.34 -25.60 8.77
C VAL A 99 -7.91 -25.41 8.31
N THR A 100 -7.67 -24.29 7.63
CA THR A 100 -6.34 -23.78 7.27
C THR A 100 -6.06 -22.51 8.07
N PRO A 101 -4.82 -22.29 8.54
CA PRO A 101 -4.47 -21.08 9.28
C PRO A 101 -4.57 -19.82 8.41
N ASP A 102 -4.27 -19.95 7.11
CA ASP A 102 -4.23 -18.84 6.16
C ASP A 102 -5.22 -19.07 5.02
N THR A 103 -5.77 -17.96 4.51
CA THR A 103 -6.47 -17.91 3.24
C THR A 103 -5.53 -17.34 2.18
N ASP A 104 -5.79 -17.60 0.91
CA ASP A 104 -4.89 -17.21 -0.17
C ASP A 104 -5.63 -16.86 -1.46
N LEU A 105 -4.89 -16.30 -2.41
CA LEU A 105 -5.37 -15.96 -3.74
C LEU A 105 -5.02 -17.04 -4.79
N TYR A 106 -4.55 -18.22 -4.37
CA TYR A 106 -4.14 -19.25 -5.32
C TYR A 106 -5.36 -19.88 -6.00
N LEU A 107 -5.34 -19.91 -7.33
CA LEU A 107 -6.38 -20.54 -8.12
C LEU A 107 -6.30 -22.06 -7.97
N ARG A 108 -7.38 -22.66 -7.48
CA ARG A 108 -7.53 -24.11 -7.27
C ARG A 108 -8.73 -24.63 -8.06
N ARG A 109 -8.66 -25.89 -8.51
CA ARG A 109 -9.79 -26.57 -9.16
C ARG A 109 -10.83 -26.95 -8.10
N LEU A 110 -12.10 -27.03 -8.50
CA LEU A 110 -13.18 -27.48 -7.62
C LEU A 110 -13.25 -29.01 -7.46
N TRP A 111 -12.33 -29.74 -8.10
CA TRP A 111 -12.27 -31.20 -8.08
C TRP A 111 -10.80 -31.67 -8.09
N GLY A 112 -10.57 -32.92 -7.70
CA GLY A 112 -9.23 -33.50 -7.62
C GLY A 112 -8.53 -33.18 -6.29
N LYS A 113 -7.20 -33.31 -6.25
CA LYS A 113 -6.40 -33.01 -5.06
C LYS A 113 -5.86 -31.58 -5.14
N PRO A 114 -6.19 -30.68 -4.19
CA PRO A 114 -5.69 -29.30 -4.19
C PRO A 114 -4.15 -29.18 -4.19
N SER A 115 -3.44 -30.20 -3.68
CA SER A 115 -1.98 -30.24 -3.70
C SER A 115 -1.38 -30.35 -5.11
N GLU A 116 -2.17 -30.78 -6.10
CA GLU A 116 -1.74 -30.93 -7.50
C GLU A 116 -1.98 -29.65 -8.32
N ASP A 117 -2.74 -28.69 -7.79
CA ASP A 117 -3.13 -27.48 -8.53
C ASP A 117 -2.00 -26.44 -8.60
N LEU A 118 -1.09 -26.45 -7.62
CA LEU A 118 -0.02 -25.47 -7.48
C LEU A 118 1.34 -26.11 -7.75
N ILE A 119 1.63 -26.36 -9.04
CA ILE A 119 2.95 -26.84 -9.49
C ILE A 119 4.05 -25.87 -9.05
N ILE A 120 3.79 -24.58 -9.24
CA ILE A 120 4.60 -23.47 -8.76
C ILE A 120 3.73 -22.67 -7.81
N ARG A 121 4.27 -22.33 -6.64
CA ARG A 121 3.60 -21.45 -5.68
C ARG A 121 4.18 -20.04 -5.82
N PRO A 122 3.39 -19.08 -6.33
CA PRO A 122 3.84 -17.71 -6.41
C PRO A 122 4.21 -17.18 -5.02
N LYS A 123 5.38 -16.54 -4.95
CA LYS A 123 5.95 -15.94 -3.74
C LYS A 123 5.69 -14.45 -3.66
N TYR A 124 5.36 -13.82 -4.78
CA TYR A 124 5.17 -12.38 -4.87
C TYR A 124 3.79 -12.09 -5.44
N LEU A 125 3.17 -11.00 -4.99
CA LEU A 125 1.92 -10.50 -5.52
C LEU A 125 2.18 -9.17 -6.20
N VAL A 126 1.67 -8.99 -7.41
CA VAL A 126 1.59 -7.68 -8.04
C VAL A 126 0.15 -7.31 -8.31
N THR A 127 -0.17 -6.06 -8.01
CA THR A 127 -1.49 -5.48 -8.23
C THR A 127 -1.38 -4.23 -9.07
N PHE A 128 -2.32 -4.10 -10.01
CA PHE A 128 -2.48 -2.92 -10.85
C PHE A 128 -3.93 -2.47 -10.82
N THR A 129 -4.17 -1.15 -10.74
CA THR A 129 -5.51 -0.58 -10.87
C THR A 129 -5.71 -0.08 -12.29
N VAL A 130 -6.47 -0.82 -13.08
CA VAL A 130 -6.40 -0.75 -14.54
C VAL A 130 -7.71 -0.35 -15.18
N GLY A 131 -7.59 0.31 -16.32
CA GLY A 131 -8.66 0.45 -17.31
C GLY A 131 -8.17 -0.02 -18.68
N LEU A 132 -9.11 -0.26 -19.59
CA LEU A 132 -8.84 -0.87 -20.88
C LEU A 132 -7.72 -0.18 -21.66
N ASN A 133 -7.66 1.14 -21.62
CA ASN A 133 -6.69 1.93 -22.40
C ASN A 133 -5.24 1.67 -21.98
N GLN A 134 -5.00 1.09 -20.81
CA GLN A 134 -3.67 0.89 -20.22
C GLN A 134 -3.16 -0.54 -20.42
N LYS A 135 -3.95 -1.41 -21.03
CA LYS A 135 -3.63 -2.81 -21.27
C LYS A 135 -2.25 -3.06 -21.87
N THR A 136 -1.86 -2.31 -22.90
CA THR A 136 -0.57 -2.48 -23.55
C THR A 136 0.58 -2.19 -22.59
N ASN A 137 0.42 -1.18 -21.72
CA ASN A 137 1.43 -0.87 -20.73
C ASN A 137 1.51 -1.96 -19.65
N ILE A 138 0.36 -2.49 -19.22
CA ILE A 138 0.30 -3.61 -18.28
C ILE A 138 0.88 -4.89 -18.90
N ASP A 139 0.67 -5.17 -20.19
CA ASP A 139 1.31 -6.29 -20.89
C ASP A 139 2.83 -6.17 -20.83
N SER A 140 3.37 -4.97 -21.08
CA SER A 140 4.81 -4.69 -20.94
C SER A 140 5.30 -4.95 -19.51
N ALA A 141 4.54 -4.53 -18.50
CA ALA A 141 4.86 -4.79 -17.09
C ALA A 141 4.84 -6.28 -16.74
N VAL A 142 3.79 -7.02 -17.13
CA VAL A 142 3.65 -8.44 -16.81
C VAL A 142 4.73 -9.29 -17.50
N ARG A 143 5.21 -8.89 -18.68
CA ARG A 143 6.33 -9.57 -19.35
C ARG A 143 7.66 -9.49 -18.59
N LYS A 144 7.81 -8.56 -17.65
CA LYS A 144 8.99 -8.45 -16.77
C LYS A 144 8.88 -9.32 -15.51
N LEU A 145 7.77 -10.04 -15.34
CA LEU A 145 7.52 -10.86 -14.16
C LEU A 145 7.83 -12.32 -14.44
N SER A 146 8.40 -13.00 -13.44
CA SER A 146 8.59 -14.44 -13.46
C SER A 146 7.31 -15.19 -13.05
N GLU A 147 7.36 -16.51 -13.13
CA GLU A 147 6.33 -17.42 -12.60
C GLU A 147 6.16 -17.38 -11.07
N ASN A 148 7.06 -16.70 -10.35
CA ASN A 148 6.92 -16.46 -8.92
C ASN A 148 5.89 -15.37 -8.59
N PHE A 149 5.37 -14.65 -9.59
CA PHE A 149 4.39 -13.59 -9.40
C PHE A 149 2.96 -14.07 -9.63
N GLN A 150 2.09 -13.79 -8.66
CA GLN A 150 0.65 -13.76 -8.88
C GLN A 150 0.27 -12.37 -9.38
N VAL A 151 -0.44 -12.30 -10.49
CA VAL A 151 -0.99 -11.04 -11.04
C VAL A 151 -2.44 -10.89 -10.60
N LEU A 152 -2.78 -9.72 -10.04
CA LEU A 152 -4.12 -9.33 -9.65
C LEU A 152 -4.45 -7.96 -10.24
N LEU A 153 -5.50 -7.88 -11.04
CA LEU A 153 -5.93 -6.66 -11.72
C LEU A 153 -7.22 -6.12 -11.09
N PHE A 154 -7.20 -4.85 -10.71
CA PHE A 154 -8.35 -4.11 -10.20
C PHE A 154 -8.96 -3.24 -11.31
N HIS A 155 -10.09 -3.65 -11.87
CA HIS A 155 -10.72 -3.03 -13.03
C HIS A 155 -11.69 -1.92 -12.62
N TYR A 156 -11.26 -0.67 -12.68
CA TYR A 156 -12.13 0.47 -12.34
C TYR A 156 -13.17 0.79 -13.42
N ASP A 157 -13.03 0.25 -14.63
CA ASP A 157 -13.91 0.52 -15.77
C ASP A 157 -14.97 -0.57 -16.01
N GLY A 158 -14.88 -1.68 -15.30
CA GLY A 158 -15.80 -2.80 -15.46
C GLY A 158 -15.51 -3.73 -16.63
N ARG A 159 -14.34 -3.62 -17.29
CA ARG A 159 -14.04 -4.32 -18.56
C ARG A 159 -12.98 -5.40 -18.39
N THR A 160 -13.42 -6.61 -18.06
CA THR A 160 -12.53 -7.75 -17.82
C THR A 160 -12.34 -8.65 -19.04
N SER A 161 -13.41 -8.96 -19.78
CA SER A 161 -13.37 -9.95 -20.87
C SER A 161 -12.48 -9.54 -22.04
N GLU A 162 -12.32 -8.24 -22.27
CA GLU A 162 -11.42 -7.79 -23.32
C GLU A 162 -9.98 -8.21 -23.05
N TRP A 163 -9.58 -8.40 -21.78
CA TRP A 163 -8.21 -8.78 -21.42
C TRP A 163 -7.87 -10.24 -21.78
N ASP A 164 -8.88 -11.05 -22.14
CA ASP A 164 -8.69 -12.44 -22.57
C ASP A 164 -7.84 -12.58 -23.84
N GLU A 165 -7.54 -11.47 -24.53
CA GLU A 165 -6.56 -11.42 -25.63
C GLU A 165 -5.14 -11.80 -25.18
N PHE A 166 -4.80 -11.61 -23.90
CA PHE A 166 -3.52 -11.99 -23.33
C PHE A 166 -3.61 -13.34 -22.60
N GLU A 167 -2.79 -14.31 -23.00
CA GLU A 167 -2.77 -15.64 -22.36
C GLU A 167 -2.38 -15.60 -20.88
N TRP A 168 -1.54 -14.64 -20.46
CA TRP A 168 -1.25 -14.45 -19.05
C TRP A 168 -2.46 -13.93 -18.26
N SER A 169 -3.34 -13.16 -18.90
CA SER A 169 -4.51 -12.56 -18.23
C SER A 169 -5.52 -13.64 -17.82
N LYS A 170 -5.66 -14.71 -18.60
CA LYS A 170 -6.51 -15.85 -18.24
C LYS A 170 -6.08 -16.56 -16.95
N ARG A 171 -4.83 -16.35 -16.52
CA ARG A 171 -4.25 -16.88 -15.27
C ARG A 171 -4.15 -15.81 -14.18
N ALA A 172 -4.41 -14.55 -14.51
CA ALA A 172 -4.46 -13.46 -13.56
C ALA A 172 -5.81 -13.47 -12.82
N ILE A 173 -5.85 -12.83 -11.67
CA ILE A 173 -7.09 -12.62 -10.91
C ILE A 173 -7.66 -11.28 -11.33
N HIS A 174 -8.94 -11.24 -11.65
CA HIS A 174 -9.64 -10.02 -12.04
C HIS A 174 -10.67 -9.67 -10.98
N VAL A 175 -10.57 -8.49 -10.40
CA VAL A 175 -11.58 -7.93 -9.50
C VAL A 175 -12.10 -6.64 -10.13
N SER A 176 -13.42 -6.51 -10.26
CA SER A 176 -14.04 -5.46 -11.07
C SER A 176 -15.15 -4.75 -10.31
N VAL A 177 -14.92 -3.48 -10.00
CA VAL A 177 -15.87 -2.56 -9.36
C VAL A 177 -15.73 -1.18 -10.00
N ARG A 178 -16.80 -0.70 -10.62
CA ARG A 178 -16.76 0.55 -11.38
C ARG A 178 -16.42 1.75 -10.49
N LYS A 179 -15.58 2.64 -11.01
CA LYS A 179 -15.26 3.97 -10.44
C LYS A 179 -14.69 3.92 -9.02
N GLN A 180 -13.85 2.92 -8.74
CA GLN A 180 -13.11 2.80 -7.48
C GLN A 180 -11.63 3.07 -7.70
N THR A 181 -10.96 3.53 -6.64
CA THR A 181 -9.53 3.89 -6.66
C THR A 181 -8.65 2.76 -6.16
N LYS A 182 -7.34 2.85 -6.44
CA LYS A 182 -6.33 1.84 -6.06
C LYS A 182 -6.40 1.44 -4.58
N TRP A 183 -6.41 2.42 -3.69
CA TRP A 183 -6.42 2.17 -2.25
C TRP A 183 -7.76 1.66 -1.73
N TRP A 184 -8.87 1.99 -2.40
CA TRP A 184 -10.17 1.40 -2.10
C TRP A 184 -10.17 -0.12 -2.35
N TYR A 185 -9.57 -0.55 -3.47
CA TYR A 185 -9.38 -1.97 -3.79
C TYR A 185 -8.43 -2.65 -2.82
N ALA A 186 -7.24 -2.07 -2.61
CA ALA A 186 -6.24 -2.62 -1.71
C ALA A 186 -6.81 -2.89 -0.31
N LYS A 187 -7.59 -1.94 0.23
CA LYS A 187 -8.24 -2.11 1.54
C LYS A 187 -9.20 -3.30 1.60
N ARG A 188 -9.88 -3.63 0.50
CA ARG A 188 -10.95 -4.66 0.47
C ARG A 188 -10.47 -6.04 0.04
N PHE A 189 -9.46 -6.10 -0.82
CA PHE A 189 -9.05 -7.35 -1.47
C PHE A 189 -7.65 -7.81 -1.08
N LEU A 190 -6.86 -6.98 -0.38
CA LEU A 190 -5.52 -7.32 0.09
C LEU A 190 -5.46 -7.39 1.62
N HIS A 191 -6.45 -8.03 2.25
CA HIS A 191 -6.42 -8.26 3.70
C HIS A 191 -5.13 -9.02 4.09
N PRO A 192 -4.44 -8.68 5.20
CA PRO A 192 -3.16 -9.29 5.54
C PRO A 192 -3.19 -10.81 5.60
N ASP A 193 -4.27 -11.40 6.11
CA ASP A 193 -4.44 -12.85 6.20
C ASP A 193 -4.77 -13.53 4.84
N ILE A 194 -5.12 -12.76 3.81
CA ILE A 194 -5.31 -13.24 2.42
C ILE A 194 -4.00 -13.21 1.65
N VAL A 195 -3.16 -12.21 1.91
CA VAL A 195 -1.89 -12.02 1.19
C VAL A 195 -0.67 -12.52 1.99
N ALA A 196 -0.88 -13.11 3.16
CA ALA A 196 0.15 -13.73 4.00
C ALA A 196 1.06 -14.76 3.29
N PRO A 197 0.60 -15.49 2.25
CA PRO A 197 1.48 -16.39 1.50
C PRO A 197 2.56 -15.68 0.66
N TYR A 198 2.41 -14.38 0.39
CA TYR A 198 3.34 -13.62 -0.45
C TYR A 198 4.38 -12.91 0.41
N ASP A 199 5.66 -13.02 0.04
CA ASP A 199 6.78 -12.37 0.73
C ASP A 199 6.78 -10.85 0.45
N TYR A 200 6.44 -10.46 -0.78
CA TYR A 200 6.40 -9.08 -1.24
C TYR A 200 5.13 -8.79 -2.04
N ILE A 201 4.57 -7.60 -1.85
CA ILE A 201 3.31 -7.13 -2.43
C ILE A 201 3.56 -5.80 -3.13
N PHE A 202 3.42 -5.82 -4.45
CA PHE A 202 3.58 -4.67 -5.34
C PHE A 202 2.20 -4.04 -5.57
N ILE A 203 2.07 -2.73 -5.31
CA ILE A 203 0.81 -2.00 -5.49
C ILE A 203 1.05 -0.83 -6.44
N TRP A 204 1.05 -1.12 -7.73
CA TRP A 204 1.53 -0.19 -8.76
C TRP A 204 0.39 0.50 -9.49
N ASP A 205 0.67 1.72 -9.93
CA ASP A 205 -0.12 2.43 -10.93
C ASP A 205 0.10 1.83 -12.33
N GLU A 206 -0.85 2.12 -13.20
CA GLU A 206 -0.96 1.53 -14.52
C GLU A 206 -0.21 2.27 -15.64
N ASP A 207 0.39 3.42 -15.33
CA ASP A 207 1.10 4.30 -16.27
C ASP A 207 2.63 4.32 -16.06
N LEU A 208 3.17 3.19 -15.60
CA LEU A 208 4.60 2.97 -15.37
C LEU A 208 5.26 2.26 -16.55
N GLY A 209 6.32 2.85 -17.11
CA GLY A 209 7.21 2.22 -18.08
C GLY A 209 8.30 1.41 -17.38
N VAL A 210 8.55 0.19 -17.84
CA VAL A 210 9.38 -0.82 -17.14
C VAL A 210 10.56 -1.34 -17.97
N ASP A 211 11.01 -0.58 -18.97
CA ASP A 211 12.05 -1.04 -19.91
C ASP A 211 13.35 -1.42 -19.19
N ASN A 212 13.74 -0.64 -18.19
CA ASN A 212 14.95 -0.82 -17.37
C ASN A 212 14.71 -1.59 -16.06
N PHE A 213 13.56 -2.25 -15.93
CA PHE A 213 13.16 -2.98 -14.74
C PHE A 213 13.20 -4.49 -14.95
N ASP A 214 13.73 -5.21 -13.96
CA ASP A 214 13.68 -6.64 -13.76
C ASP A 214 13.20 -6.94 -12.32
N ALA A 215 12.10 -7.68 -12.22
CA ALA A 215 11.43 -7.88 -10.94
C ALA A 215 12.21 -8.79 -9.97
N GLU A 216 12.97 -9.76 -10.47
CA GLU A 216 13.72 -10.69 -9.63
C GLU A 216 15.02 -10.03 -9.12
N GLU A 217 15.72 -9.29 -9.98
CA GLU A 217 16.88 -8.49 -9.56
C GLU A 217 16.47 -7.37 -8.59
N TYR A 218 15.29 -6.76 -8.78
CA TYR A 218 14.72 -5.81 -7.82
C TYR A 218 14.54 -6.45 -6.43
N ILE A 219 13.83 -7.58 -6.35
CA ILE A 219 13.57 -8.24 -5.06
C ILE A 219 14.88 -8.70 -4.40
N LYS A 220 15.86 -9.15 -5.19
CA LYS A 220 17.19 -9.50 -4.69
C LYS A 220 17.87 -8.31 -4.01
N LEU A 221 17.79 -7.11 -4.58
CA LEU A 221 18.32 -5.89 -3.97
C LEU A 221 17.52 -5.48 -2.72
N VAL A 222 16.19 -5.54 -2.77
CA VAL A 222 15.32 -5.29 -1.61
C VAL A 222 15.73 -6.16 -0.42
N ARG A 223 15.93 -7.47 -0.65
CA ARG A 223 16.41 -8.41 0.38
C ARG A 223 17.83 -8.10 0.83
N LYS A 224 18.76 -7.87 -0.10
CA LYS A 224 20.18 -7.54 0.18
C LYS A 224 20.30 -6.34 1.10
N HIS A 225 19.46 -5.33 0.91
CA HIS A 225 19.52 -4.07 1.65
C HIS A 225 18.54 -3.99 2.83
N GLY A 226 17.82 -5.08 3.14
CA GLY A 226 16.88 -5.17 4.26
C GLY A 226 15.72 -4.18 4.16
N LEU A 227 15.23 -3.93 2.94
CA LEU A 227 14.12 -3.02 2.71
C LEU A 227 12.78 -3.72 2.99
N GLU A 228 11.95 -3.10 3.82
CA GLU A 228 10.59 -3.57 4.16
C GLU A 228 9.53 -2.82 3.36
N ILE A 229 9.80 -1.56 2.99
CA ILE A 229 8.98 -0.78 2.07
C ILE A 229 9.93 -0.17 1.05
N SER A 230 9.68 -0.36 -0.23
CA SER A 230 10.58 0.11 -1.27
C SER A 230 9.83 0.54 -2.52
N GLN A 231 10.54 1.20 -3.42
CA GLN A 231 10.07 1.40 -4.80
C GLN A 231 11.26 1.34 -5.77
N PRO A 232 11.04 1.10 -7.07
CA PRO A 232 12.05 1.32 -8.09
C PRO A 232 12.43 2.82 -8.19
N GLY A 233 13.64 3.10 -8.67
CA GLY A 233 14.06 4.48 -8.95
C GLY A 233 13.28 5.09 -10.12
N LEU A 234 12.82 6.33 -9.99
CA LEU A 234 12.16 7.04 -11.08
C LEU A 234 13.19 7.73 -11.98
N GLU A 235 13.13 7.45 -13.27
CA GLU A 235 13.95 8.14 -14.27
C GLU A 235 13.64 9.65 -14.26
N PRO A 236 14.67 10.52 -14.36
CA PRO A 236 14.52 11.97 -14.19
C PRO A 236 13.90 12.68 -15.41
N ASN A 237 13.55 11.93 -16.46
CA ASN A 237 12.97 12.44 -17.70
C ASN A 237 11.48 12.80 -17.57
N SER A 238 10.79 12.29 -16.54
CA SER A 238 9.44 12.69 -16.12
C SER A 238 9.53 13.69 -14.97
N GLY A 239 8.73 14.76 -14.99
CA GLY A 239 8.78 15.78 -13.93
C GLY A 239 8.59 15.18 -12.53
N LEU A 240 9.65 15.17 -11.72
CA LEU A 240 9.63 14.58 -10.38
C LEU A 240 9.16 15.58 -9.34
N THR A 241 8.28 15.12 -8.46
CA THR A 241 7.81 15.90 -7.31
C THR A 241 8.79 15.82 -6.14
N TRP A 242 9.30 14.61 -5.85
CA TRP A 242 10.18 14.33 -4.72
C TRP A 242 11.58 13.96 -5.22
N GLN A 243 12.64 14.59 -4.67
CA GLN A 243 14.01 14.17 -4.93
C GLN A 243 14.29 12.76 -4.38
N MET A 244 13.54 12.33 -3.37
CA MET A 244 13.71 11.00 -2.77
C MET A 244 13.35 9.87 -3.73
N THR A 245 12.49 10.11 -4.72
CA THR A 245 12.08 9.06 -5.68
C THR A 245 12.96 9.00 -6.92
N LYS A 246 13.84 10.00 -7.10
CA LYS A 246 14.70 10.13 -8.26
C LYS A 246 15.78 9.05 -8.27
N LYS A 247 15.86 8.30 -9.35
CA LYS A 247 16.93 7.34 -9.60
C LYS A 247 18.31 8.02 -9.58
N ARG A 248 19.27 7.37 -8.95
CA ARG A 248 20.69 7.73 -8.93
C ARG A 248 21.52 6.74 -9.73
N ASP A 249 22.58 7.21 -10.39
CA ASP A 249 23.42 6.34 -11.23
C ASP A 249 24.66 5.81 -10.46
N ASP A 250 24.94 6.35 -9.28
CA ASP A 250 26.11 6.04 -8.46
C ASP A 250 25.83 5.03 -7.33
N THR A 251 24.56 4.69 -7.09
CA THR A 251 24.14 3.77 -6.03
C THR A 251 23.25 2.65 -6.56
N GLU A 252 23.24 1.50 -5.88
CA GLU A 252 22.23 0.44 -6.14
C GLU A 252 20.90 0.74 -5.45
N VAL A 253 20.96 1.37 -4.27
CA VAL A 253 19.84 1.75 -3.41
C VAL A 253 20.23 3.03 -2.67
N HIS A 254 19.27 3.95 -2.49
CA HIS A 254 19.38 5.04 -1.52
C HIS A 254 18.17 5.11 -0.60
N LYS A 255 18.37 5.65 0.61
CA LYS A 255 17.37 5.72 1.69
C LYS A 255 17.16 7.14 2.23
N GLU A 256 18.00 8.06 1.77
CA GLU A 256 17.99 9.47 2.14
C GLU A 256 18.31 10.34 0.93
N THR A 257 17.86 11.59 0.94
CA THR A 257 18.07 12.57 -0.12
C THR A 257 18.20 13.98 0.45
N GLU A 258 18.78 14.87 -0.35
CA GLU A 258 18.69 16.31 -0.12
C GLU A 258 17.49 16.86 -0.92
N GLU A 259 16.46 17.30 -0.18
CA GLU A 259 15.30 17.97 -0.78
C GLU A 259 15.51 19.48 -0.92
N ARG A 260 14.52 20.12 -1.54
CA ARG A 260 14.47 21.58 -1.67
C ARG A 260 14.56 22.26 -0.29
N PRO A 261 15.17 23.45 -0.19
CA PRO A 261 15.30 24.17 1.08
C PRO A 261 13.97 24.32 1.81
N GLY A 262 13.91 23.88 3.07
CA GLY A 262 12.73 23.97 3.94
C GLY A 262 11.72 22.83 3.80
N TRP A 263 11.97 21.82 2.95
CA TRP A 263 11.06 20.68 2.78
C TRP A 263 11.30 19.56 3.78
N CYS A 264 12.51 19.49 4.35
CA CYS A 264 12.84 18.52 5.37
C CYS A 264 12.97 19.19 6.72
N SER A 265 12.12 18.74 7.65
CA SER A 265 12.19 19.14 9.06
C SER A 265 13.27 18.37 9.81
N ASP A 266 13.51 17.13 9.42
CA ASP A 266 14.51 16.21 9.96
C ASP A 266 15.03 15.32 8.80
N PRO A 267 16.33 15.01 8.74
CA PRO A 267 16.90 14.22 7.64
C PRO A 267 16.42 12.76 7.61
N HIS A 268 16.00 12.21 8.73
CA HIS A 268 15.55 10.81 8.87
C HIS A 268 14.03 10.65 8.75
N VAL A 269 13.32 11.70 8.36
CA VAL A 269 11.86 11.68 8.18
C VAL A 269 11.45 12.10 6.78
N PRO A 270 10.24 11.74 6.33
CA PRO A 270 9.72 12.18 5.06
C PRO A 270 9.70 13.72 4.92
N PRO A 271 10.00 14.25 3.74
CA PRO A 271 10.30 13.52 2.50
C PRO A 271 11.79 13.14 2.30
N CYS A 272 12.71 13.58 3.16
CA CYS A 272 14.16 13.36 2.96
C CYS A 272 14.60 11.91 3.16
N ALA A 273 13.93 11.16 4.02
CA ALA A 273 14.17 9.74 4.21
C ALA A 273 12.86 9.06 4.62
N ALA A 274 12.88 7.73 4.73
CA ALA A 274 11.73 6.96 5.14
C ALA A 274 10.48 7.19 4.25
N PHE A 275 10.68 7.48 2.97
CA PHE A 275 9.66 7.89 2.03
C PHE A 275 9.78 7.11 0.72
N VAL A 276 8.65 6.60 0.25
CA VAL A 276 8.41 6.14 -1.11
C VAL A 276 7.05 6.68 -1.54
N GLU A 277 6.87 6.91 -2.82
CA GLU A 277 5.63 7.41 -3.39
C GLU A 277 4.65 6.26 -3.65
N ILE A 278 3.37 6.54 -3.42
CA ILE A 278 2.25 5.60 -3.49
C ILE A 278 2.07 5.07 -4.91
N MET A 279 2.73 5.63 -5.91
CA MET A 279 2.66 5.23 -7.31
C MET A 279 3.20 3.82 -7.56
N ALA A 280 4.40 3.52 -7.05
CA ALA A 280 5.07 2.24 -7.29
C ALA A 280 5.60 1.54 -6.01
N PRO A 281 4.87 1.54 -4.87
CA PRO A 281 5.37 0.95 -3.65
C PRO A 281 5.36 -0.59 -3.73
N VAL A 282 6.32 -1.16 -3.03
CA VAL A 282 6.47 -2.59 -2.76
C VAL A 282 6.61 -2.75 -1.25
N PHE A 283 5.77 -3.61 -0.69
CA PHE A 283 5.74 -3.88 0.74
C PHE A 283 6.20 -5.30 1.00
N SER A 284 7.01 -5.52 2.03
CA SER A 284 7.11 -6.84 2.63
C SER A 284 5.76 -7.24 3.23
N ARG A 285 5.57 -8.55 3.43
CA ARG A 285 4.40 -9.09 4.13
C ARG A 285 4.13 -8.39 5.46
N ASP A 286 5.18 -8.19 6.25
CA ASP A 286 5.06 -7.69 7.61
C ASP A 286 4.74 -6.19 7.61
N ALA A 287 5.38 -5.41 6.73
CA ALA A 287 5.06 -4.01 6.53
C ALA A 287 3.62 -3.82 6.04
N TRP A 288 3.18 -4.63 5.07
CA TRP A 288 1.82 -4.56 4.54
C TRP A 288 0.76 -4.80 5.63
N ARG A 289 1.00 -5.73 6.56
CA ARG A 289 0.08 -5.98 7.67
C ARG A 289 -0.20 -4.71 8.47
N CYS A 290 0.82 -3.90 8.75
CA CYS A 290 0.63 -2.60 9.40
C CYS A 290 -0.04 -1.57 8.47
N VAL A 291 0.44 -1.42 7.23
CA VAL A 291 -0.06 -0.42 6.28
C VAL A 291 -1.55 -0.63 5.99
N TRP A 292 -1.99 -1.88 5.86
CA TRP A 292 -3.40 -2.20 5.64
C TRP A 292 -4.30 -1.69 6.78
N HIS A 293 -3.84 -1.76 8.04
CA HIS A 293 -4.58 -1.24 9.20
C HIS A 293 -4.54 0.28 9.29
N MET A 294 -3.53 0.92 8.70
CA MET A 294 -3.45 2.37 8.59
C MET A 294 -4.48 2.92 7.59
N ILE A 295 -4.69 2.22 6.48
CA ILE A 295 -5.68 2.59 5.46
C ILE A 295 -7.09 2.50 6.05
N GLN A 296 -7.79 3.64 6.08
CA GLN A 296 -9.17 3.72 6.55
C GLN A 296 -10.16 3.23 5.47
N ASN A 297 -11.33 2.75 5.89
CA ASN A 297 -12.33 2.19 4.97
C ASN A 297 -12.97 3.24 4.05
N ASP A 298 -12.98 4.50 4.49
CA ASP A 298 -13.46 5.69 3.80
C ASP A 298 -12.35 6.41 3.01
N LEU A 299 -11.11 5.89 3.02
CA LEU A 299 -10.02 6.45 2.25
C LEU A 299 -10.29 6.24 0.75
N VAL A 300 -10.74 7.30 0.08
CA VAL A 300 -11.02 7.29 -1.37
C VAL A 300 -9.77 7.60 -2.19
N HIS A 301 -8.75 8.27 -1.65
CA HIS A 301 -7.48 8.54 -2.34
C HIS A 301 -6.27 8.29 -1.44
N GLY A 302 -5.13 7.97 -2.04
CA GLY A 302 -3.90 7.65 -1.29
C GLY A 302 -3.10 8.85 -0.79
N TRP A 303 -3.45 10.08 -1.18
CA TRP A 303 -2.62 11.26 -0.89
C TRP A 303 -2.31 11.43 0.59
N GLY A 304 -1.03 11.59 0.90
CA GLY A 304 -0.51 11.71 2.26
C GLY A 304 -0.19 10.37 2.94
N LEU A 305 -0.58 9.23 2.35
CA LEU A 305 -0.21 7.91 2.87
C LEU A 305 1.31 7.73 2.85
N ASP A 306 1.99 8.27 1.84
CA ASP A 306 3.46 8.26 1.66
C ASP A 306 4.21 8.73 2.91
N PHE A 307 3.72 9.81 3.50
CA PHE A 307 4.29 10.41 4.72
C PHE A 307 4.04 9.57 5.97
N ALA A 308 3.04 8.70 5.93
CA ALA A 308 2.61 7.87 7.04
C ALA A 308 3.23 6.46 7.01
N LEU A 309 3.67 5.97 5.84
CA LEU A 309 4.25 4.62 5.67
C LEU A 309 5.38 4.32 6.67
N ARG A 310 6.21 5.32 7.00
CA ARG A 310 7.28 5.21 8.01
C ARG A 310 6.83 4.69 9.37
N LYS A 311 5.55 4.82 9.73
CA LYS A 311 5.02 4.34 11.02
C LYS A 311 4.94 2.81 11.11
N CYS A 312 5.08 2.11 9.98
CA CYS A 312 4.96 0.66 9.90
C CYS A 312 6.29 -0.09 9.92
N VAL A 313 7.40 0.63 10.06
CA VAL A 313 8.74 0.05 10.01
C VAL A 313 9.68 0.77 10.97
N ASP A 314 10.52 0.03 11.67
CA ASP A 314 11.48 0.57 12.64
C ASP A 314 12.88 -0.08 12.48
N PRO A 315 13.98 0.69 12.36
CA PRO A 315 14.02 2.14 12.10
C PRO A 315 13.65 2.46 10.63
N ALA A 316 12.71 3.38 10.43
CA ALA A 316 12.11 3.62 9.11
C ALA A 316 13.12 4.11 8.05
N HIS A 317 14.03 5.01 8.41
CA HIS A 317 15.03 5.58 7.48
C HIS A 317 16.08 4.57 7.01
N GLU A 318 16.20 3.42 7.68
CA GLU A 318 17.11 2.35 7.25
C GLU A 318 16.41 1.24 6.45
N LYS A 319 15.08 1.13 6.57
CA LYS A 319 14.31 0.02 5.99
C LYS A 319 13.34 0.44 4.90
N ILE A 320 13.26 1.74 4.64
CA ILE A 320 12.50 2.31 3.52
C ILE A 320 13.47 2.95 2.54
N GLY A 321 13.36 2.64 1.25
CA GLY A 321 14.30 3.17 0.27
C GLY A 321 13.93 2.90 -1.18
N VAL A 322 14.72 3.50 -2.07
CA VAL A 322 14.57 3.46 -3.52
C VAL A 322 15.66 2.62 -4.12
N VAL A 323 15.28 1.68 -4.99
CA VAL A 323 16.19 0.77 -5.67
C VAL A 323 16.60 1.39 -7.01
N ASP A 324 17.74 2.07 -7.01
CA ASP A 324 18.26 2.84 -8.15
C ASP A 324 18.66 1.97 -9.34
N ALA A 325 19.23 0.79 -9.07
CA ALA A 325 19.68 -0.13 -10.10
C ALA A 325 18.53 -0.74 -10.92
N GLN A 326 17.28 -0.55 -10.48
CA GLN A 326 16.07 -1.05 -11.14
C GLN A 326 15.11 0.12 -11.29
N SER A 327 15.09 0.72 -12.47
CA SER A 327 14.37 1.96 -12.69
C SER A 327 13.11 1.80 -13.53
N ILE A 328 12.17 2.71 -13.29
CA ILE A 328 10.92 2.82 -14.03
C ILE A 328 10.73 4.28 -14.48
N VAL A 329 9.85 4.47 -15.46
CA VAL A 329 9.49 5.79 -16.01
C VAL A 329 8.03 6.09 -15.70
N HIS A 330 7.72 7.28 -15.21
CA HIS A 330 6.31 7.72 -15.12
C HIS A 330 5.86 8.25 -16.49
N GLN A 331 4.97 7.54 -17.17
CA GLN A 331 4.51 7.93 -18.52
C GLN A 331 3.39 8.98 -18.50
N THR A 332 2.78 9.22 -17.32
CA THR A 332 1.70 10.20 -17.12
C THR A 332 0.53 10.01 -18.11
N VAL A 333 0.15 8.77 -18.38
CA VAL A 333 -0.94 8.46 -19.31
C VAL A 333 -2.27 8.73 -18.60
N PRO A 334 -3.13 9.67 -19.09
CA PRO A 334 -4.33 10.06 -18.37
C PRO A 334 -5.28 8.89 -18.07
N SER A 335 -5.58 8.66 -16.80
CA SER A 335 -6.47 7.58 -16.33
C SER A 335 -7.86 8.10 -15.88
N LEU A 336 -8.36 7.65 -14.73
CA LEU A 336 -9.69 7.93 -14.15
C LEU A 336 -10.12 9.41 -14.22
N GLY A 337 -9.18 10.35 -14.23
CA GLY A 337 -9.44 11.79 -14.40
C GLY A 337 -10.27 12.14 -15.65
N ASN A 338 -10.20 11.33 -16.71
CA ASN A 338 -10.99 11.53 -17.93
C ASN A 338 -12.43 10.98 -17.85
N GLN A 339 -12.74 10.15 -16.85
CA GLN A 339 -14.08 9.59 -16.63
C GLN A 339 -14.88 10.34 -15.56
N VAL A 340 -14.22 11.22 -14.80
CA VAL A 340 -14.84 12.12 -13.83
C VAL A 340 -14.97 13.49 -14.49
N SER A 341 -16.18 13.82 -14.92
CA SER A 341 -16.53 15.16 -15.43
C SER A 341 -16.03 16.26 -14.48
N ARG A 342 -15.07 17.07 -14.96
CA ARG A 342 -14.57 18.35 -14.41
C ARG A 342 -14.53 18.42 -12.88
N GLY A 343 -13.40 18.08 -12.26
CA GLY A 343 -13.13 18.58 -10.91
C GLY A 343 -12.01 17.96 -10.10
N ILE A 344 -11.42 16.83 -10.50
CA ILE A 344 -10.34 16.21 -9.71
C ILE A 344 -9.30 15.65 -10.67
N THR A 345 -8.14 16.32 -10.73
CA THR A 345 -6.91 15.75 -11.28
C THR A 345 -6.37 14.79 -10.23
N LEU A 346 -6.49 13.49 -10.49
CA LEU A 346 -5.75 12.46 -9.77
C LEU A 346 -4.53 12.13 -10.62
N VAL A 347 -3.40 12.71 -10.24
CA VAL A 347 -2.06 12.17 -10.46
C VAL A 347 -1.47 11.99 -9.08
#